data_AF-K0NFC3-F1
#
_entry.id   AF-K0NFC3-F1
#
_cell.length_a   1.000
_cell.length_b   1.000
_cell.length_c   1.000
_cell.angle_alpha   90.00
_cell.angle_beta   90.00
_cell.angle_gamma   90.00
#
_symmetry.space_group_name_H-M   'P 1'
#
loop_
_entity.id
_entity.type
_entity.pdbx_description
1 polymer ?
#
loop_
_entity_poly.entity_id
_entity_poly.type
_entity_poly.pdbx_seq_one_letter_code
_entity_poly.pdbx_strand_id
1 'polypeptide(L)'
;MEKTGRLKQKYSKASKLYKIDISKDDKSGNAVKLSWTRKAEPYTKDGFPGVYCLRTSHKDLDENTLWRTYTMLTDLESVFRSLKSELGMRPVFHQVTERITGHLFISVLAYHLVHCIRYRLKKVDIDTGWSGLREQLAGQNRTTVSMRCKNDDIVHVRKSSRPEPRQQEIYSALGISFHPGETVKRVINKSSAITNKLKI
;
A
#
# COMPACT_ATOMS: atom_id res chain seq x y z
N MET A 1 7.93 -8.48 36.15
CA MET A 1 9.00 -7.65 35.55
C MET A 1 8.97 -7.62 34.02
N GLU A 2 8.25 -8.55 33.37
CA GLU A 2 8.33 -8.80 31.92
C GLU A 2 7.70 -7.72 31.01
N LYS A 3 6.68 -6.99 31.46
CA LYS A 3 5.95 -6.04 30.59
C LYS A 3 6.76 -4.78 30.22
N THR A 4 7.56 -4.24 31.14
CA THR A 4 8.40 -3.06 30.87
C THR A 4 9.63 -3.41 30.02
N GLY A 5 10.21 -4.60 30.22
CA GLY A 5 11.26 -5.13 29.35
C GLY A 5 10.79 -5.29 27.90
N ARG A 6 9.60 -5.90 27.71
CA ARG A 6 9.01 -6.08 26.36
C ARG A 6 8.67 -4.76 25.67
N LEU A 7 8.22 -3.76 26.42
CA LEU A 7 8.01 -2.39 25.92
C LEU A 7 9.33 -1.73 25.50
N LYS A 8 10.38 -1.85 26.31
CA LYS A 8 11.72 -1.34 25.96
C LYS A 8 12.30 -2.03 24.73
N GLN A 9 12.01 -3.32 24.53
CA GLN A 9 12.44 -4.09 23.35
C GLN A 9 11.68 -3.67 22.08
N LYS A 10 10.33 -3.57 22.14
CA LYS A 10 9.49 -3.19 21.00
C LYS A 10 9.78 -1.76 20.52
N TYR A 11 10.12 -0.86 21.43
CA TYR A 11 10.44 0.54 21.14
C TYR A 11 11.90 0.86 21.47
N SER A 12 12.83 0.03 20.98
CA SER A 12 14.26 0.08 21.32
C SER A 12 14.96 1.42 21.03
N LYS A 13 14.48 2.18 20.05
CA LYS A 13 15.00 3.53 19.74
C LYS A 13 14.56 4.56 20.78
N ALA A 14 13.28 4.54 21.15
CA ALA A 14 12.73 5.47 22.12
C ALA A 14 13.14 5.13 23.57
N SER A 15 13.29 3.84 23.90
CA SER A 15 13.60 3.38 25.26
C SER A 15 14.94 3.89 25.80
N LYS A 16 15.90 4.20 24.92
CA LYS A 16 17.19 4.81 25.27
C LYS A 16 17.04 6.21 25.89
N LEU A 17 15.94 6.90 25.59
CA LEU A 17 15.72 8.29 26.01
C LEU A 17 14.99 8.42 27.34
N TYR A 18 14.53 7.30 27.91
CA TYR A 18 13.74 7.30 29.13
C TYR A 18 14.36 6.38 30.17
N LYS A 19 14.74 6.95 31.32
CA LYS A 19 15.00 6.17 32.52
C LYS A 19 13.66 5.89 33.18
N ILE A 20 13.31 4.62 33.31
CA ILE A 20 12.07 4.16 33.95
C ILE A 20 12.47 3.46 35.25
N ASP A 21 12.05 4.04 36.36
CA ASP A 21 12.24 3.54 37.71
C ASP A 21 10.89 3.02 38.24
N ILE A 22 10.91 1.83 38.83
CA ILE A 22 9.70 1.16 39.36
C ILE A 22 9.94 0.92 40.84
N SER A 23 9.16 1.55 41.72
CA SER A 23 9.17 1.23 43.14
C SER A 23 8.18 0.09 43.41
N LYS A 24 8.61 -0.90 44.18
CA LYS A 24 7.80 -2.05 44.57
C LYS A 24 7.34 -1.90 46.01
N ASP A 25 6.23 -2.55 46.33
CA ASP A 25 5.79 -2.78 47.70
C ASP A 25 6.64 -3.88 48.32
N ASP A 26 7.21 -3.62 49.50
CA ASP A 26 8.09 -4.56 50.21
C ASP A 26 7.34 -5.82 50.67
N LYS A 27 6.00 -5.78 50.82
CA LYS A 27 5.21 -6.93 51.29
C LYS A 27 4.64 -7.80 50.18
N SER A 28 4.17 -7.22 49.07
CA SER A 28 3.53 -7.98 47.98
C SER A 28 4.45 -8.20 46.77
N GLY A 29 5.60 -7.52 46.69
CA GLY A 29 6.49 -7.57 45.53
C GLY A 29 5.91 -6.93 44.26
N ASN A 30 4.71 -6.36 44.34
CA ASN A 30 4.01 -5.70 43.23
C ASN A 30 4.54 -4.27 43.03
N ALA A 31 4.48 -3.79 41.79
CA ALA A 31 4.88 -2.43 41.44
C ALA A 31 3.82 -1.43 41.95
N VAL A 32 4.22 -0.51 42.82
CA VAL A 32 3.33 0.52 43.42
C VAL A 32 3.43 1.85 42.69
N LYS A 33 4.63 2.21 42.22
CA LYS A 33 4.85 3.48 41.53
C LYS A 33 5.77 3.29 40.33
N LEU A 34 5.39 3.95 39.24
CA LEU A 34 6.17 4.08 38.03
C LEU A 34 6.58 5.54 37.89
N SER A 35 7.89 5.81 37.88
CA SER A 35 8.43 7.13 37.59
C SER A 35 9.35 7.04 36.37
N TRP A 36 9.25 8.00 35.47
CA TRP A 36 10.13 8.08 34.32
C TRP A 36 10.73 9.47 34.19
N THR A 37 11.99 9.53 33.77
CA THR A 37 12.68 10.78 33.46
C THR A 37 13.23 10.70 32.04
N ARG A 38 12.92 11.71 31.22
CA ARG A 38 13.48 11.83 29.88
C ARG A 38 14.91 12.37 29.98
N LYS A 39 15.89 11.59 29.54
CA LYS A 39 17.29 12.01 29.40
C LYS A 39 17.55 12.34 27.94
N ALA A 40 17.15 13.52 27.50
CA ALA A 40 17.53 14.03 26.20
C ALA A 40 18.83 14.83 26.36
N GLU A 41 19.95 14.28 25.90
CA GLU A 41 21.21 15.04 25.83
C GLU A 41 21.12 16.07 24.69
N PRO A 42 21.38 17.36 24.97
CA PRO A 42 21.45 18.38 23.92
C PRO A 42 22.48 17.98 22.85
N TYR A 43 22.18 18.25 21.59
CA TYR A 43 23.07 18.03 20.44
C TYR A 43 23.35 16.58 20.03
N THR A 44 22.57 15.62 20.51
CA THR A 44 22.56 14.24 19.96
C THR A 44 21.46 14.06 18.91
N LYS A 45 21.58 13.04 18.04
CA LYS A 45 20.51 12.66 17.07
C LYS A 45 19.14 12.46 17.73
N ASP A 46 19.13 12.14 19.03
CA ASP A 46 17.92 11.91 19.81
C ASP A 46 17.50 13.14 20.65
N GLY A 47 18.40 14.10 20.85
CA GLY A 47 18.16 15.38 21.53
C GLY A 47 17.58 16.46 20.61
N PHE A 48 17.89 16.40 19.31
CA PHE A 48 17.13 17.10 18.28
C PHE A 48 16.08 16.16 17.70
N PRO A 49 14.78 16.36 17.93
CA PRO A 49 13.77 15.70 17.10
C PRO A 49 14.04 16.11 15.65
N GLY A 50 14.42 15.13 14.82
CA GLY A 50 15.01 15.32 13.50
C GLY A 50 14.56 16.57 12.76
N VAL A 51 15.42 17.57 12.71
CA VAL A 51 15.19 18.77 11.89
C VAL A 51 15.34 18.35 10.43
N TYR A 52 14.27 18.53 9.66
CA TYR A 52 14.23 18.18 8.26
C TYR A 52 14.49 19.44 7.43
N CYS A 53 15.67 19.53 6.82
CA CYS A 53 16.08 20.70 6.02
C CYS A 53 15.92 20.41 4.52
N LEU A 54 15.15 21.26 3.82
CA LEU A 54 15.08 21.28 2.36
C LEU A 54 16.08 22.30 1.82
N ARG A 55 16.99 21.85 0.95
CA ARG A 55 17.92 22.73 0.23
C ARG A 55 17.58 22.71 -1.26
N THR A 56 17.41 23.88 -1.85
CA THR A 56 17.11 24.06 -3.27
C THR A 56 18.08 25.08 -3.90
N SER A 57 18.36 24.92 -5.19
CA SER A 57 19.07 25.93 -5.99
C SER A 57 18.14 27.01 -6.52
N HIS A 58 16.82 26.79 -6.48
CA HIS A 58 15.81 27.75 -6.90
C HIS A 58 15.61 28.81 -5.81
N LYS A 59 15.93 30.06 -6.13
CA LYS A 59 15.85 31.18 -5.18
C LYS A 59 14.48 31.85 -5.13
N ASP A 60 13.64 31.61 -6.14
CA ASP A 60 12.35 32.30 -6.32
C ASP A 60 11.16 31.51 -5.76
N LEU A 61 11.40 30.37 -5.09
CA LEU A 61 10.34 29.55 -4.49
C LEU A 61 10.11 29.97 -3.04
N ASP A 62 8.86 30.24 -2.68
CA ASP A 62 8.47 30.38 -1.29
C ASP A 62 8.52 29.03 -0.55
N GLU A 63 8.58 29.08 0.77
CA GLU A 63 8.71 27.90 1.64
C GLU A 63 7.55 26.89 1.44
N ASN A 64 6.31 27.37 1.27
CA ASN A 64 5.16 26.50 1.06
C ASN A 64 5.24 25.79 -0.30
N THR A 65 5.61 26.51 -1.35
CA THR A 65 5.79 25.93 -2.68
C THR A 65 6.95 24.94 -2.71
N LEU A 66 8.06 25.23 -2.03
CA LEU A 66 9.19 24.31 -1.89
C LEU A 66 8.76 23.01 -1.19
N TRP A 67 8.06 23.13 -0.05
CA TRP A 67 7.56 21.97 0.69
C TRP A 67 6.57 21.13 -0.12
N ARG A 68 5.60 21.78 -0.80
CA ARG A 68 4.62 21.10 -1.66
C ARG A 68 5.29 20.37 -2.82
N THR A 69 6.28 21.01 -3.45
CA THR A 69 7.04 20.42 -4.56
C THR A 69 7.85 19.21 -4.10
N TYR A 70 8.55 19.34 -2.97
CA TYR A 70 9.29 18.22 -2.38
C TYR A 70 8.38 17.03 -2.02
N THR A 71 7.23 17.32 -1.40
CA THR A 71 6.25 16.30 -1.03
C THR A 71 5.68 15.60 -2.27
N MET A 72 5.38 16.35 -3.33
CA MET A 72 4.93 15.81 -4.62
C MET A 72 5.96 14.86 -5.22
N LEU A 73 7.25 15.24 -5.23
CA LEU A 73 8.33 14.39 -5.75
C LEU A 73 8.50 13.10 -4.95
N THR A 74 8.43 13.20 -3.63
CA THR A 74 8.51 12.03 -2.73
C THR A 74 7.34 11.07 -2.95
N ASP A 75 6.15 11.62 -3.16
CA ASP A 75 4.94 10.86 -3.45
C ASP A 75 5.03 10.18 -4.84
N LEU A 76 5.50 10.90 -5.86
CA LEU A 76 5.84 10.38 -7.19
C LEU A 76 6.80 9.19 -7.10
N GLU A 77 7.90 9.33 -6.38
CA GLU A 77 8.86 8.25 -6.17
C GLU A 77 8.24 7.02 -5.50
N SER A 78 7.36 7.24 -4.52
CA SER A 78 6.63 6.17 -3.84
C SER A 78 5.74 5.40 -4.82
N VAL A 79 4.97 6.12 -5.65
CA VAL A 79 4.12 5.52 -6.70
C VAL A 79 4.97 4.72 -7.69
N PHE A 80 6.06 5.30 -8.21
CA PHE A 80 6.94 4.58 -9.13
C PHE A 80 7.60 3.35 -8.50
N ARG A 81 7.99 3.44 -7.22
CA ARG A 81 8.58 2.32 -6.48
C ARG A 81 7.58 1.17 -6.35
N SER A 82 6.32 1.47 -6.01
CA SER A 82 5.25 0.48 -5.96
C SER A 82 4.97 -0.12 -7.35
N LEU A 83 4.82 0.70 -8.39
CA LEU A 83 4.55 0.22 -9.74
C LEU A 83 5.65 -0.71 -10.26
N LYS A 84 6.92 -0.36 -10.06
CA LYS A 84 8.06 -1.19 -10.51
C LYS A 84 8.14 -2.54 -9.81
N SER A 85 7.85 -2.60 -8.51
CA SER A 85 7.82 -3.88 -7.78
C SER A 85 6.69 -4.79 -8.24
N GLU A 86 5.53 -4.20 -8.56
CA GLU A 86 4.28 -4.95 -8.77
C GLU A 86 4.05 -5.37 -10.22
N LEU A 87 4.53 -4.57 -11.18
CA LEU A 87 4.49 -4.93 -12.60
C LEU A 87 5.53 -6.00 -12.97
N GLY A 88 6.25 -6.58 -11.98
CA GLY A 88 7.31 -7.55 -12.23
C GLY A 88 8.51 -6.97 -12.98
N MET A 89 8.68 -5.65 -12.92
CA MET A 89 9.67 -4.90 -13.72
C MET A 89 11.07 -4.89 -13.07
N ARG A 90 11.30 -5.73 -12.07
CA ARG A 90 12.60 -5.92 -11.43
C ARG A 90 13.12 -7.35 -11.65
N PRO A 91 14.44 -7.50 -11.87
CA PRO A 91 15.46 -6.45 -11.86
C PRO A 91 15.52 -5.64 -13.17
N VAL A 92 15.78 -4.33 -13.04
CA VAL A 92 15.94 -3.41 -14.18
C VAL A 92 17.34 -3.61 -14.78
N PHE A 93 17.58 -4.73 -15.46
CA PHE A 93 18.79 -4.91 -16.29
C PHE A 93 18.58 -4.42 -17.72
N HIS A 94 17.82 -3.34 -17.89
CA HIS A 94 17.52 -2.77 -19.20
C HIS A 94 18.61 -1.77 -19.57
N GLN A 95 19.62 -2.24 -20.31
CA GLN A 95 20.69 -1.41 -20.86
C GLN A 95 20.42 -0.96 -22.31
N VAL A 96 19.36 -1.48 -22.93
CA VAL A 96 18.94 -1.14 -24.30
C VAL A 96 18.00 0.06 -24.26
N THR A 97 18.38 1.15 -24.92
CA THR A 97 17.67 2.45 -24.95
C THR A 97 16.17 2.31 -25.23
N GLU A 98 15.79 1.48 -26.20
CA GLU A 98 14.39 1.30 -26.60
C GLU A 98 13.50 0.76 -25.46
N ARG A 99 14.01 -0.22 -24.69
CA ARG A 99 13.28 -0.78 -23.56
C ARG A 99 13.16 0.21 -22.39
N ILE A 100 14.18 1.06 -22.21
CA ILE A 100 14.13 2.16 -21.23
C ILE A 100 13.02 3.15 -21.60
N THR A 101 12.92 3.52 -22.88
CA THR A 101 11.87 4.42 -23.38
C THR A 101 10.48 3.83 -23.17
N GLY A 102 10.28 2.55 -23.52
CA GLY A 102 9.00 1.85 -23.27
C GLY A 102 8.62 1.81 -21.79
N HIS A 103 9.59 1.54 -20.91
CA HIS A 103 9.36 1.52 -19.47
C HIS A 103 9.01 2.88 -18.90
N LEU A 104 9.69 3.94 -19.36
CA LEU A 104 9.37 5.31 -18.97
C LEU A 104 7.95 5.67 -19.41
N PHE A 105 7.58 5.33 -20.65
CA PHE A 105 6.25 5.58 -21.19
C PHE A 105 5.15 4.91 -20.36
N ILE A 106 5.25 3.60 -20.10
CA ILE A 106 4.28 2.87 -19.29
C ILE A 106 4.22 3.42 -17.85
N SER A 107 5.38 3.78 -17.28
CA SER A 107 5.44 4.33 -15.92
C SER A 107 4.73 5.68 -15.83
N VAL A 108 4.90 6.57 -16.80
CA VAL A 108 4.23 7.88 -16.86
C VAL A 108 2.72 7.70 -17.03
N LEU A 109 2.27 6.80 -17.91
CA LEU A 109 0.85 6.48 -18.06
C LEU A 109 0.23 5.94 -16.77
N ALA A 110 0.91 4.99 -16.12
CA ALA A 110 0.46 4.43 -14.85
C ALA A 110 0.41 5.51 -13.75
N TYR A 111 1.37 6.43 -13.72
CA TYR A 111 1.34 7.57 -12.81
C TYR A 111 0.11 8.46 -13.02
N HIS A 112 -0.21 8.82 -14.26
CA HIS A 112 -1.40 9.63 -14.55
C HIS A 112 -2.68 8.96 -14.05
N LEU A 113 -2.81 7.64 -14.22
CA LEU A 113 -3.95 6.89 -13.71
C LEU A 113 -4.02 6.94 -12.17
N VAL A 114 -2.91 6.64 -11.49
CA VAL A 114 -2.82 6.67 -10.02
C VAL A 114 -3.11 8.07 -9.48
N HIS A 115 -2.54 9.10 -10.11
CA HIS A 115 -2.74 10.49 -9.71
C HIS A 115 -4.20 10.93 -9.90
N CYS A 116 -4.85 10.56 -11.01
CA CYS A 116 -6.25 10.83 -11.24
C CYS A 116 -7.15 10.18 -10.16
N ILE A 117 -6.91 8.91 -9.86
CA ILE A 117 -7.64 8.19 -8.79
C ILE A 117 -7.47 8.92 -7.45
N ARG A 118 -6.23 9.23 -7.05
CA ARG A 118 -5.95 9.89 -5.78
C ARG A 118 -6.48 11.31 -5.70
N TYR A 119 -6.42 12.06 -6.81
CA TYR A 119 -6.99 13.40 -6.88
C TYR A 119 -8.51 13.37 -6.64
N ARG A 120 -9.23 12.39 -7.22
CA ARG A 120 -10.67 12.21 -7.00
C ARG A 120 -10.98 11.82 -5.56
N LEU A 121 -10.19 10.92 -4.97
CA LEU A 121 -10.33 10.50 -3.58
C LEU A 121 -10.04 11.65 -2.60
N LYS A 122 -9.04 12.48 -2.89
CA LYS A 122 -8.69 13.64 -2.06
C LYS A 122 -9.80 14.70 -2.01
N LYS A 123 -10.63 14.82 -3.05
CA LYS A 123 -11.80 15.71 -3.06
C LYS A 123 -12.89 15.33 -2.06
N VAL A 124 -12.89 14.08 -1.60
CA VAL A 124 -13.83 13.55 -0.61
C VAL A 124 -13.12 13.21 0.70
N ASP A 125 -12.00 13.89 0.98
CA ASP A 125 -11.17 13.76 2.19
C ASP A 125 -10.53 12.38 2.42
N ILE A 126 -10.40 11.56 1.38
CA ILE A 126 -9.63 10.31 1.41
C ILE A 126 -8.19 10.60 0.96
N ASP A 127 -7.31 10.99 1.90
CA ASP A 127 -5.89 11.31 1.63
C ASP A 127 -4.95 10.14 1.93
N THR A 128 -5.23 8.99 1.30
CA THR A 128 -4.41 7.78 1.45
C THR A 128 -3.33 7.72 0.36
N GLY A 129 -2.09 7.38 0.74
CA GLY A 129 -1.02 7.08 -0.21
C GLY A 129 -1.35 5.85 -1.09
N TRP A 130 -0.69 5.72 -2.24
CA TRP A 130 -0.98 4.62 -3.19
C TRP A 130 -0.83 3.21 -2.59
N SER A 131 0.19 3.00 -1.75
CA SER A 131 0.39 1.73 -1.05
C SER A 131 -0.77 1.39 -0.11
N GLY A 132 -1.21 2.37 0.70
CA GLY A 132 -2.34 2.20 1.61
C GLY A 132 -3.65 1.98 0.88
N LEU A 133 -3.88 2.70 -0.23
CA LEU A 133 -5.06 2.49 -1.07
C LEU A 133 -5.09 1.05 -1.62
N ARG A 134 -3.97 0.53 -2.10
CA ARG A 134 -3.88 -0.86 -2.55
C ARG A 134 -4.11 -1.85 -1.42
N GLU A 135 -3.56 -1.61 -0.23
CA GLU A 135 -3.78 -2.47 0.93
C GLU A 135 -5.27 -2.56 1.32
N GLN A 136 -5.99 -1.44 1.23
CA GLN A 136 -7.45 -1.43 1.44
C GLN A 136 -8.19 -2.23 0.36
N LEU A 137 -7.76 -2.13 -0.90
CA LEU A 137 -8.39 -2.82 -2.02
C LEU A 137 -7.96 -4.29 -2.19
N ALA A 138 -6.87 -4.73 -1.55
CA ALA A 138 -6.29 -6.06 -1.72
C ALA A 138 -7.23 -7.21 -1.35
N GLY A 139 -8.22 -6.96 -0.48
CA GLY A 139 -9.22 -7.96 -0.11
C GLY A 139 -10.21 -8.31 -1.22
N GLN A 140 -10.36 -7.46 -2.25
CA GLN A 140 -11.30 -7.74 -3.35
C GLN A 140 -10.64 -8.60 -4.43
N ASN A 141 -11.25 -9.75 -4.72
CA ASN A 141 -10.71 -10.71 -5.67
C ASN A 141 -11.75 -11.08 -6.75
N ARG A 142 -11.27 -11.41 -7.95
CA ARG A 142 -12.10 -11.93 -9.04
C ARG A 142 -11.87 -13.42 -9.22
N THR A 143 -12.82 -14.22 -8.72
CA THR A 143 -12.71 -15.68 -8.65
C THR A 143 -13.37 -16.33 -9.86
N THR A 144 -12.74 -17.38 -10.39
CA THR A 144 -13.34 -18.26 -11.40
C THR A 144 -13.67 -19.60 -10.74
N VAL A 145 -14.95 -19.96 -10.70
CA VAL A 145 -15.43 -21.25 -10.20
C VAL A 145 -15.73 -22.14 -11.40
N SER A 146 -15.17 -23.34 -11.40
CA SER A 146 -15.40 -24.36 -12.43
C SER A 146 -16.23 -25.48 -11.81
N MET A 147 -17.38 -25.78 -12.38
CA MET A 147 -18.28 -26.84 -11.90
C MET A 147 -18.63 -27.80 -13.02
N ARG A 148 -18.69 -29.10 -12.68
CA ARG A 148 -19.14 -30.14 -13.60
C ARG A 148 -20.64 -30.37 -13.40
N CYS A 149 -21.41 -30.24 -14.46
CA CYS A 149 -22.85 -30.51 -14.44
C CYS A 149 -23.12 -32.02 -14.51
N LYS A 150 -24.35 -32.44 -14.15
CA LYS A 150 -24.80 -33.84 -14.27
C LYS A 150 -24.67 -34.39 -15.70
N ASN A 151 -24.72 -33.50 -16.70
CA ASN A 151 -24.58 -33.81 -18.12
C ASN A 151 -23.11 -33.85 -18.59
N ASP A 152 -22.14 -33.87 -17.67
CA ASP A 152 -20.68 -33.84 -17.91
C ASP A 152 -20.14 -32.55 -18.59
N ASP A 153 -20.98 -31.55 -18.80
CA ASP A 153 -20.58 -30.19 -19.22
C ASP A 153 -19.81 -29.46 -18.11
N ILE A 154 -18.86 -28.61 -18.50
CA ILE A 154 -18.09 -27.77 -17.56
C ILE A 154 -18.58 -26.34 -17.64
N VAL A 155 -19.03 -25.79 -16.51
CA VAL A 155 -19.41 -24.39 -16.39
C VAL A 155 -18.32 -23.62 -15.65
N HIS A 156 -17.77 -22.59 -16.29
CA HIS A 156 -16.91 -21.60 -15.66
C HIS A 156 -17.73 -20.35 -15.34
N VAL A 157 -17.78 -19.97 -14.06
CA VAL A 157 -18.38 -18.72 -13.60
C VAL A 157 -17.28 -17.85 -13.02
N ARG A 158 -17.03 -16.70 -13.65
CA ARG A 158 -16.10 -15.70 -13.15
C ARG A 158 -16.85 -14.53 -12.55
N LYS A 159 -16.66 -14.29 -11.25
CA LYS A 159 -17.36 -13.25 -10.48
C LYS A 159 -16.43 -12.58 -9.47
N SER A 160 -16.65 -11.30 -9.20
CA SER A 160 -15.92 -10.54 -8.19
C SER A 160 -16.52 -10.76 -6.80
N SER A 161 -15.65 -10.82 -5.79
CA SER A 161 -16.06 -10.92 -4.39
C SER A 161 -16.83 -9.68 -3.95
N ARG A 162 -17.65 -9.84 -2.91
CA ARG A 162 -18.35 -8.71 -2.29
C ARG A 162 -17.31 -7.78 -1.66
N PRO A 163 -17.34 -6.47 -1.94
CA PRO A 163 -16.39 -5.54 -1.34
C PRO A 163 -16.69 -5.31 0.14
N GLU A 164 -15.64 -5.15 0.94
CA GLU A 164 -15.72 -4.72 2.34
C GLU A 164 -16.19 -3.26 2.45
N PRO A 165 -16.72 -2.81 3.61
CA PRO A 165 -17.20 -1.42 3.78
C PRO A 165 -16.17 -0.37 3.36
N ARG A 166 -14.90 -0.53 3.80
CA ARG A 166 -13.78 0.36 3.40
C ARG A 166 -13.55 0.43 1.88
N GLN A 167 -13.85 -0.65 1.15
CA GLN A 167 -13.69 -0.69 -0.31
C GLN A 167 -14.88 -0.04 -1.00
N GLN A 168 -16.09 -0.19 -0.45
CA GLN A 168 -17.30 0.46 -0.95
C GLN A 168 -17.21 1.98 -0.88
N GLU A 169 -16.60 2.54 0.17
CA GLU A 169 -16.31 3.97 0.28
C GLU A 169 -15.45 4.48 -0.88
N ILE A 170 -14.36 3.77 -1.18
CA ILE A 170 -13.46 4.08 -2.31
C ILE A 170 -14.22 4.01 -3.64
N TYR A 171 -15.01 2.95 -3.87
CA TYR A 171 -15.76 2.79 -5.11
C TYR A 171 -16.86 3.83 -5.29
N SER A 172 -17.54 4.20 -4.21
CA SER A 172 -18.54 5.26 -4.20
C SER A 172 -17.91 6.61 -4.55
N ALA A 173 -16.78 6.93 -3.93
CA ALA A 173 -16.00 8.14 -4.20
C ALA A 173 -15.52 8.22 -5.67
N LEU A 174 -15.15 7.08 -6.24
CA LEU A 174 -14.73 6.98 -7.64
C LEU A 174 -15.89 6.87 -8.64
N GLY A 175 -17.14 6.74 -8.16
CA GLY A 175 -18.32 6.57 -9.01
C GLY A 175 -18.28 5.32 -9.87
N ILE A 176 -17.70 4.22 -9.35
CA ILE A 176 -17.55 2.95 -10.07
C ILE A 176 -18.34 1.82 -9.40
N SER A 177 -18.67 0.79 -10.18
CA SER A 177 -19.35 -0.40 -9.67
C SER A 177 -18.57 -1.05 -8.53
N PHE A 178 -19.29 -1.41 -7.48
CA PHE A 178 -18.79 -2.20 -6.34
C PHE A 178 -18.28 -3.59 -6.74
N HIS A 179 -18.74 -4.10 -7.88
CA HIS A 179 -18.31 -5.37 -8.45
C HIS A 179 -17.56 -5.08 -9.74
N PRO A 180 -16.21 -5.00 -9.70
CA PRO A 180 -15.43 -4.73 -10.90
C PRO A 180 -15.58 -5.87 -11.91
N GLY A 181 -16.03 -5.52 -13.11
CA GLY A 181 -16.28 -6.45 -14.20
C GLY A 181 -17.58 -7.25 -14.05
N GLU A 182 -18.11 -7.69 -15.19
CA GLU A 182 -19.34 -8.47 -15.24
C GLU A 182 -19.13 -9.92 -14.79
N THR A 183 -20.22 -10.54 -14.38
CA THR A 183 -20.25 -11.99 -14.13
C THR A 183 -20.23 -12.70 -15.49
N VAL A 184 -19.13 -13.39 -15.78
CA VAL A 184 -18.98 -14.12 -17.04
C VAL A 184 -19.25 -15.59 -16.78
N LYS A 185 -20.27 -16.14 -17.45
CA LYS A 185 -20.56 -17.58 -17.46
C LYS A 185 -20.18 -18.15 -18.81
N ARG A 186 -19.34 -19.17 -18.82
CA ARG A 186 -18.99 -19.94 -20.03
C ARG A 186 -19.32 -21.41 -19.78
N VAL A 187 -20.10 -22.01 -20.68
CA VAL A 187 -20.39 -23.45 -20.67
C VAL A 187 -19.53 -24.09 -21.75
N ILE A 188 -18.77 -25.12 -21.40
CA ILE A 188 -18.00 -25.93 -22.33
C ILE A 188 -18.74 -27.26 -22.47
N ASN A 189 -19.37 -27.43 -23.63
CA ASN A 189 -20.06 -28.66 -23.97
C ASN A 189 -19.04 -29.69 -24.47
N LYS A 190 -19.08 -30.89 -23.90
CA LYS A 190 -18.12 -31.95 -24.27
C LYS A 190 -18.34 -32.44 -25.72
N SER A 191 -19.56 -32.37 -26.21
CA SER A 191 -19.96 -32.73 -27.58
C SER A 191 -19.39 -31.80 -28.66
N SER A 192 -19.08 -30.54 -28.34
CA SER A 192 -18.52 -29.57 -29.29
C SER A 192 -17.01 -29.70 -29.48
N ALA A 193 -16.30 -30.29 -28.52
CA ALA A 193 -14.84 -30.43 -28.54
C ALA A 193 -14.34 -31.52 -29.51
N ILE A 194 -15.21 -32.46 -29.90
CA ILE A 194 -14.86 -33.56 -30.81
C ILE A 194 -15.01 -33.14 -32.28
N THR A 195 -15.95 -32.25 -32.59
CA THR A 195 -16.20 -31.77 -33.97
C THR A 195 -15.08 -30.90 -34.56
N ASN A 196 -14.20 -30.32 -33.73
CA ASN A 196 -13.06 -29.51 -34.21
C ASN A 196 -11.76 -30.30 -34.43
N LYS A 197 -11.76 -31.63 -34.23
CA LYS A 197 -10.58 -32.49 -34.49
C LYS A 197 -10.64 -33.27 -35.82
N LEU A 198 -11.64 -33.04 -36.67
CA LEU A 198 -11.88 -33.80 -37.91
C LEU A 198 -11.95 -32.94 -39.18
N LYS A 199 -11.39 -31.72 -39.18
CA LYS A 199 -11.12 -30.95 -40.40
C LYS A 199 -9.61 -30.80 -40.59
N ILE A 200 -8.99 -31.85 -41.13
CA ILE A 200 -7.76 -31.79 -41.95
C ILE A 200 -8.09 -32.58 -43.20
#